data_AF-A0A3S4R2V2-F1
#
_entry.id   AF-A0A3S4R2V2-F1
#
_cell.length_a   1.000
_cell.length_b   1.000
_cell.length_c   1.000
_cell.angle_alpha   90.00
_cell.angle_beta   90.00
_cell.angle_gamma   90.00
#
_symmetry.space_group_name_H-M   'P 1'
#
loop_
_entity.id
_entity.type
_entity.pdbx_description
1 polymer ?
#
loop_
_entity_poly.entity_id
_entity_poly.type
_entity_poly.pdbx_seq_one_letter_code
_entity_poly.pdbx_strand_id
1 'polypeptide(L)'
;MSKIKSTNTRPELLLRKFLFAKGMRYRINYKKLPGKPDIVFPKYKLIVFVNGCFWHGHEACKIAHIPKTNTEFWKHKIDKNIERDYKNVQDNILLGWNVIVIWECEINRKNLDNVYNRILNVISEDLENRTFKIKLYEENKKAILKIGEDILTLTNNDYNL
;
A
#
# COMPACT_ATOMS: atom_id res chain seq x y z
N MET A 1 11.75 -0.30 26.00
CA MET A 1 11.93 -0.14 24.53
C MET A 1 10.95 0.91 23.99
N SER A 2 11.20 2.22 24.18
CA SER A 2 10.25 3.31 23.80
C SER A 2 10.71 4.23 22.68
N LYS A 3 11.79 3.89 21.94
CA LYS A 3 12.38 4.80 20.92
C LYS A 3 11.98 4.52 19.48
N ILE A 4 11.27 3.44 19.18
CA ILE A 4 10.78 3.16 17.82
C ILE A 4 9.36 3.72 17.75
N LYS A 5 9.23 4.93 17.20
CA LYS A 5 7.93 5.57 16.96
C LYS A 5 7.19 4.81 15.87
N SER A 6 5.91 4.54 16.08
CA SER A 6 5.03 3.88 15.10
C SER A 6 4.45 4.83 14.05
N THR A 7 4.57 6.15 14.24
CA THR A 7 3.99 7.17 13.35
C THR A 7 4.90 8.40 13.23
N ASN A 8 4.76 9.16 12.14
CA ASN A 8 5.62 10.31 11.78
C ASN A 8 7.10 9.95 11.83
N THR A 9 7.43 8.79 11.29
CA THR A 9 8.82 8.35 11.19
C THR A 9 9.57 9.27 10.21
N ARG A 10 10.91 9.34 10.36
CA ARG A 10 11.75 10.12 9.43
C ARG A 10 11.47 9.83 7.94
N PRO A 11 11.33 8.57 7.49
CA PRO A 11 10.99 8.28 6.09
C PRO A 11 9.60 8.82 5.71
N GLU A 12 8.58 8.62 6.53
CA GLU A 12 7.23 9.14 6.24
C GLU A 12 7.24 10.66 6.06
N LEU A 13 7.91 11.40 6.96
CA LEU A 13 8.02 12.86 6.86
C LEU A 13 8.82 13.29 5.61
N LEU A 14 9.87 12.55 5.25
CA LEU A 14 10.67 12.83 4.06
C LEU A 14 9.82 12.69 2.79
N LEU A 15 9.09 11.59 2.65
CA LEU A 15 8.20 11.34 1.52
C LEU A 15 7.10 12.41 1.45
N ARG A 16 6.47 12.73 2.58
CA ARG A 16 5.43 13.76 2.68
C ARG A 16 5.90 15.13 2.21
N LYS A 17 7.07 15.59 2.68
CA LYS A 17 7.66 16.87 2.25
C LYS A 17 7.97 16.86 0.77
N PHE A 18 8.52 15.77 0.26
CA PHE A 18 8.86 15.62 -1.15
C PHE A 18 7.63 15.69 -2.05
N LEU A 19 6.58 14.92 -1.75
CA LEU A 19 5.33 14.91 -2.52
C LEU A 19 4.65 16.29 -2.52
N PHE A 20 4.67 16.98 -1.37
CA PHE A 20 4.14 18.33 -1.27
C PHE A 20 4.93 19.33 -2.13
N ALA A 21 6.27 19.24 -2.13
CA ALA A 21 7.13 20.08 -2.97
C ALA A 21 6.91 19.83 -4.47
N LYS A 22 6.52 18.61 -4.86
CA LYS A 22 6.10 18.26 -6.23
C LYS A 22 4.64 18.67 -6.55
N GLY A 23 3.97 19.40 -5.66
CA GLY A 23 2.62 19.93 -5.88
C GLY A 23 1.49 18.93 -5.63
N MET A 24 1.78 17.71 -5.16
CA MET A 24 0.75 16.73 -4.86
C MET A 24 0.01 17.07 -3.57
N ARG A 25 -1.32 17.04 -3.64
CA ARG A 25 -2.20 17.25 -2.48
C ARG A 25 -2.71 15.91 -1.97
N TYR A 26 -2.49 15.63 -0.69
CA TYR A 26 -2.89 14.39 -0.05
C TYR A 26 -3.50 14.65 1.32
N ARG A 27 -4.20 13.64 1.83
CA ARG A 27 -4.68 13.56 3.21
C ARG A 27 -3.79 12.57 3.98
N ILE A 28 -3.64 12.81 5.27
CA ILE A 28 -2.95 11.92 6.20
C ILE A 28 -3.93 11.43 7.25
N ASN A 29 -3.60 10.33 7.94
CA ASN A 29 -4.39 9.80 9.07
C ASN A 29 -5.87 9.62 8.73
N TYR A 30 -6.16 9.08 7.54
CA TYR A 30 -7.54 8.96 7.08
C TYR A 30 -8.23 7.76 7.74
N LYS A 31 -8.78 7.98 8.95
CA LYS A 31 -9.38 6.95 9.82
C LYS A 31 -10.59 6.22 9.22
N LYS A 32 -11.16 6.73 8.13
CA LYS A 32 -12.32 6.13 7.45
C LYS A 32 -11.94 4.93 6.57
N LEU A 33 -10.66 4.73 6.30
CA LEU A 33 -10.17 3.61 5.47
C LEU A 33 -9.53 2.52 6.33
N PRO A 34 -9.71 1.23 5.97
CA PRO A 34 -9.02 0.10 6.58
C PRO A 34 -7.51 0.33 6.64
N GLY A 35 -6.88 -0.08 7.75
CA GLY A 35 -5.43 0.05 7.94
C GLY A 35 -4.91 1.46 8.27
N LYS A 36 -5.75 2.50 8.29
CA LYS A 36 -5.34 3.89 8.57
C LYS A 36 -4.13 4.32 7.71
N PRO A 37 -4.33 4.42 6.39
CA PRO A 37 -3.22 4.72 5.48
C PRO A 37 -2.49 6.02 5.80
N ASP A 38 -1.18 6.01 5.55
CA ASP A 38 -0.30 7.14 5.84
C ASP A 38 -0.60 8.32 4.91
N ILE A 39 -0.78 8.04 3.62
CA ILE A 39 -1.04 9.04 2.59
C ILE A 39 -2.20 8.57 1.73
N VAL A 40 -3.18 9.46 1.52
CA VAL A 40 -4.33 9.22 0.66
C VAL A 40 -4.43 10.34 -0.36
N PHE A 41 -4.63 10.00 -1.62
CA PHE A 41 -4.94 10.92 -2.71
C PHE A 41 -6.39 10.71 -3.16
N PRO A 42 -7.37 11.41 -2.56
CA PRO A 42 -8.80 11.20 -2.87
C PRO A 42 -9.15 11.43 -4.34
N LYS A 43 -8.46 12.38 -4.99
CA LYS A 43 -8.68 12.71 -6.41
C LYS A 43 -8.41 11.52 -7.34
N TYR A 44 -7.46 10.65 -6.98
CA TYR A 44 -7.00 9.53 -7.79
C TYR A 44 -7.41 8.17 -7.22
N LYS A 45 -8.32 8.16 -6.22
CA LYS A 45 -8.67 6.99 -5.41
C LYS A 45 -7.44 6.14 -5.01
N LEU A 46 -6.32 6.81 -4.69
CA LEU A 46 -5.06 6.15 -4.41
C LEU A 46 -4.71 6.23 -2.93
N ILE A 47 -4.27 5.12 -2.38
CA ILE A 47 -3.80 4.94 -1.01
C ILE A 47 -2.34 4.52 -1.05
N VAL A 48 -1.54 5.10 -0.16
CA VAL A 48 -0.14 4.74 0.02
C VAL A 48 0.09 4.36 1.48
N PHE A 49 0.54 3.11 1.68
CA PHE A 49 1.03 2.60 2.96
C PHE A 49 2.55 2.70 3.01
N VAL A 50 3.08 3.24 4.09
CA VAL A 50 4.52 3.34 4.36
C VAL A 50 4.89 2.29 5.42
N ASN A 51 5.29 1.12 4.95
CA ASN A 51 5.59 -0.01 5.83
C ASN A 51 7.04 0.06 6.34
N GLY A 52 7.20 0.02 7.67
CA GLY A 52 8.50 -0.22 8.29
C GLY A 52 9.02 -1.63 7.99
N CYS A 53 10.24 -1.76 7.46
CA CYS A 53 10.80 -3.02 7.03
C CYS A 53 10.86 -4.04 8.18
N PHE A 54 11.17 -3.58 9.40
CA PHE A 54 11.20 -4.43 10.58
C PHE A 54 9.82 -4.95 11.02
N TRP A 55 8.79 -4.10 11.02
CA TRP A 55 7.49 -4.43 11.60
C TRP A 55 6.60 -5.30 10.69
N HIS A 56 6.84 -5.21 9.39
CA HIS A 56 6.04 -5.87 8.36
C HIS A 56 6.84 -6.94 7.60
N GLY A 57 8.04 -7.30 8.07
CA GLY A 57 8.80 -8.44 7.56
C GLY A 57 9.26 -8.31 6.11
N HIS A 58 9.90 -7.19 5.74
CA HIS A 58 10.41 -7.00 4.38
C HIS A 58 11.46 -8.06 4.01
N GLU A 59 11.12 -8.94 3.07
CA GLU A 59 12.04 -9.95 2.53
C GLU A 59 13.28 -9.29 1.91
N ALA A 60 14.45 -9.89 2.09
CA ALA A 60 15.74 -9.40 1.59
C ALA A 60 16.20 -8.00 2.07
N CYS A 61 15.60 -7.44 3.13
CA CYS A 61 16.03 -6.16 3.68
C CYS A 61 16.99 -6.31 4.88
N LYS A 62 18.14 -5.62 4.84
CA LYS A 62 19.11 -5.59 5.97
C LYS A 62 18.52 -5.04 7.28
N ILE A 63 17.44 -4.26 7.19
CA ILE A 63 16.80 -3.61 8.34
C ILE A 63 15.77 -4.56 8.99
N ALA A 64 15.18 -5.48 8.22
CA ALA A 64 14.17 -6.44 8.65
C ALA A 64 14.76 -7.67 9.36
N HIS A 65 15.68 -7.45 10.30
CA HIS A 65 16.28 -8.55 11.05
C HIS A 65 15.42 -8.92 12.27
N ILE A 66 15.17 -10.22 12.44
CA ILE A 66 14.49 -10.72 13.64
C ILE A 66 15.48 -10.69 14.81
N PRO A 67 15.13 -10.06 15.96
CA PRO A 67 16.00 -10.05 17.12
C PRO A 67 16.30 -11.47 17.60
N LYS A 68 17.55 -11.74 17.99
CA LYS A 68 17.98 -13.06 18.51
C LYS A 68 17.32 -13.43 19.85
N THR A 69 16.77 -12.45 20.56
CA THR A 69 16.04 -12.61 21.82
C THR A 69 14.52 -12.63 21.55
N ASN A 70 13.79 -13.57 22.17
CA ASN A 70 12.34 -13.74 21.98
C ASN A 70 11.92 -13.91 20.51
N THR A 71 12.71 -14.67 19.75
CA THR A 71 12.53 -14.90 18.30
C THR A 71 11.11 -15.36 17.95
N GLU A 72 10.55 -16.30 18.72
CA GLU A 72 9.21 -16.85 18.49
C GLU A 72 8.12 -15.79 18.68
N PHE A 73 8.21 -14.96 19.72
CA PHE A 73 7.33 -13.82 19.93
C PHE A 73 7.40 -12.82 18.78
N TRP A 74 8.62 -12.51 18.30
CA TRP A 74 8.80 -11.57 17.19
C TRP A 74 8.27 -12.11 15.87
N LYS A 75 8.52 -13.39 15.56
CA LYS A 75 7.98 -14.05 14.38
C LYS A 75 6.45 -13.98 14.38
N HIS A 76 5.81 -14.50 15.42
CA HIS A 76 4.36 -14.50 15.51
C HIS A 76 3.75 -13.08 15.50
N LYS A 77 4.46 -12.09 16.04
CA LYS A 77 4.03 -10.68 15.97
C LYS A 77 4.14 -10.10 14.56
N ILE A 78 5.22 -10.40 13.84
CA ILE A 78 5.42 -9.97 12.45
C ILE A 78 4.39 -10.65 11.55
N ASP A 79 4.19 -11.96 11.70
CA ASP A 79 3.21 -12.73 10.92
C ASP A 79 1.80 -12.14 11.06
N LYS A 80 1.37 -11.84 12.28
CA LYS A 80 0.09 -11.15 12.54
C LYS A 80 -0.01 -9.76 11.93
N ASN A 81 1.10 -9.04 11.82
CA ASN A 81 1.10 -7.74 11.14
C ASN A 81 0.94 -7.92 9.63
N ILE A 82 1.67 -8.87 9.03
CA ILE A 82 1.57 -9.21 7.60
C ILE A 82 0.15 -9.63 7.24
N GLU A 83 -0.46 -10.52 8.03
CA GLU A 83 -1.86 -10.95 7.83
C GLU A 83 -2.82 -9.75 7.87
N ARG A 84 -2.62 -8.84 8.82
CA ARG A 84 -3.44 -7.63 8.94
C ARG A 84 -3.24 -6.69 7.75
N ASP A 85 -2.01 -6.51 7.29
CA ASP A 85 -1.72 -5.64 6.15
C ASP A 85 -2.35 -6.19 4.88
N TYR A 86 -2.23 -7.50 4.65
CA TYR A 86 -2.87 -8.18 3.53
C TYR A 86 -4.38 -7.91 3.54
N LYS A 87 -5.03 -8.11 4.68
CA LYS A 87 -6.47 -7.83 4.83
C LYS A 87 -6.80 -6.36 4.55
N ASN A 88 -6.03 -5.42 5.10
CA ASN A 88 -6.27 -3.99 4.87
C ASN A 88 -6.12 -3.62 3.39
N VAL A 89 -5.13 -4.18 2.70
CA VAL A 89 -4.93 -3.96 1.25
C VAL A 89 -6.15 -4.49 0.49
N GLN A 90 -6.58 -5.73 0.76
CA GLN A 90 -7.75 -6.32 0.13
C GLN A 90 -9.02 -5.51 0.37
N ASP A 91 -9.30 -5.13 1.61
CA ASP A 91 -10.49 -4.34 1.97
C ASP A 91 -10.50 -2.98 1.22
N ASN A 92 -9.34 -2.31 1.10
CA ASN A 92 -9.25 -1.05 0.36
C ASN A 92 -9.44 -1.23 -1.15
N ILE A 93 -8.89 -2.31 -1.74
CA ILE A 93 -9.10 -2.64 -3.15
C ILE A 93 -10.58 -2.90 -3.44
N LEU A 94 -11.26 -3.66 -2.56
CA LEU A 94 -12.70 -3.92 -2.67
C LEU A 94 -13.55 -2.66 -2.55
N LEU A 95 -13.09 -1.66 -1.79
CA LEU A 95 -13.71 -0.33 -1.73
C LEU A 95 -13.42 0.54 -2.97
N GLY A 96 -12.72 0.00 -3.97
CA GLY A 96 -12.40 0.66 -5.22
C GLY A 96 -11.23 1.64 -5.13
N TRP A 97 -10.31 1.42 -4.18
CA TRP A 97 -9.09 2.20 -4.05
C TRP A 97 -7.90 1.46 -4.65
N ASN A 98 -7.07 2.20 -5.39
CA ASN A 98 -5.73 1.78 -5.74
C ASN A 98 -4.86 1.81 -4.49
N VAL A 99 -4.04 0.78 -4.27
CA VAL A 99 -3.18 0.66 -3.09
C VAL A 99 -1.73 0.46 -3.51
N ILE A 100 -0.83 1.27 -2.97
CA ILE A 100 0.62 1.13 -3.12
C ILE A 100 1.23 0.95 -1.74
N VAL A 101 2.09 -0.05 -1.60
CA VAL A 101 2.94 -0.22 -0.42
C VAL A 101 4.35 0.25 -0.77
N ILE A 102 4.89 1.16 0.05
CA ILE A 102 6.25 1.67 -0.05
C ILE A 102 6.98 1.28 1.23
N TRP A 103 8.14 0.65 1.08
CA TRP A 103 8.94 0.24 2.22
C TRP A 103 9.84 1.38 2.73
N GLU A 104 10.07 1.43 4.04
CA GLU A 104 10.90 2.49 4.64
C GLU A 104 12.32 2.54 4.04
N CYS A 105 12.88 1.40 3.63
CA CYS A 105 14.21 1.32 3.03
C CYS A 105 14.27 1.97 1.64
N GLU A 106 13.14 2.03 0.94
CA GLU A 106 13.02 2.70 -0.36
C GLU A 106 12.95 4.22 -0.20
N ILE A 107 12.59 4.72 0.98
CA ILE A 107 12.42 6.15 1.25
C ILE A 107 13.74 6.76 1.70
N ASN A 108 14.57 7.07 0.72
CA ASN A 108 15.81 7.82 0.91
C ASN A 108 15.97 8.87 -0.19
N ARG A 109 16.76 9.92 0.05
CA ARG A 109 16.91 11.06 -0.87
C ARG A 109 17.28 10.67 -2.31
N LYS A 110 18.01 9.58 -2.51
CA LYS A 110 18.44 9.13 -3.84
C LYS A 110 17.33 8.38 -4.61
N ASN A 111 16.35 7.85 -3.90
CA ASN A 111 15.31 6.99 -4.46
C ASN A 111 13.91 7.64 -4.44
N LEU A 112 13.78 8.86 -3.90
CA LEU A 112 12.50 9.58 -3.83
C LEU A 112 11.87 9.81 -5.21
N ASP A 113 12.68 10.15 -6.23
CA ASP A 113 12.15 10.33 -7.59
C ASP A 113 11.60 9.01 -8.16
N ASN A 114 12.25 7.87 -7.87
CA ASN A 114 11.71 6.56 -8.29
C ASN A 114 10.39 6.23 -7.60
N VAL A 115 10.31 6.49 -6.28
CA VAL A 115 9.07 6.31 -5.51
C VAL A 115 7.95 7.20 -6.07
N TYR A 116 8.28 8.44 -6.41
CA TYR A 116 7.33 9.37 -7.02
C TYR A 116 6.87 8.93 -8.40
N ASN A 117 7.79 8.47 -9.26
CA ASN A 117 7.44 7.95 -10.57
C ASN A 117 6.54 6.72 -10.46
N ARG A 118 6.76 5.83 -9.47
CA ARG A 118 5.84 4.71 -9.21
C ARG A 118 4.43 5.19 -8.85
N ILE A 119 4.31 6.21 -8.00
CA ILE A 119 3.02 6.82 -7.66
C ILE A 119 2.36 7.42 -8.90
N LEU A 120 3.13 8.15 -9.71
CA LEU A 120 2.63 8.75 -10.95
C LEU A 120 2.16 7.69 -11.95
N ASN A 121 2.91 6.60 -12.13
CA ASN A 121 2.54 5.54 -13.06
C ASN A 121 1.18 4.93 -12.69
N VAL A 122 0.93 4.65 -11.40
CA VAL A 122 -0.37 4.14 -10.96
C VAL A 122 -1.48 5.17 -11.18
N ILE A 123 -1.21 6.46 -10.96
CA ILE A 123 -2.17 7.52 -11.24
C ILE A 123 -2.46 7.61 -12.75
N SER A 124 -1.44 7.55 -13.60
CA SER A 124 -1.59 7.60 -15.06
C SER A 124 -2.33 6.37 -15.58
N GLU A 125 -1.99 5.18 -15.09
CA GLU A 125 -2.68 3.94 -15.42
C GLU A 125 -4.16 4.00 -15.03
N ASP A 126 -4.51 4.55 -13.87
CA ASP A 126 -5.91 4.74 -13.45
C ASP A 126 -6.67 5.74 -14.35
N LEU A 127 -5.99 6.82 -14.77
CA LEU A 127 -6.56 7.83 -15.67
C LEU A 127 -6.76 7.31 -17.10
N GLU A 128 -5.84 6.48 -17.60
CA GLU A 128 -5.92 5.83 -18.90
C GLU A 128 -6.91 4.65 -18.89
N ASN A 129 -6.91 3.84 -17.84
CA ASN A 129 -7.83 2.74 -17.64
C ASN A 129 -9.09 3.19 -16.87
N ARG A 130 -9.84 4.19 -17.37
CA ARG A 130 -11.23 4.44 -16.91
C ARG A 130 -12.21 3.26 -17.14
N THR A 131 -11.68 2.04 -17.29
CA THR A 131 -12.32 0.74 -17.15
C THR A 131 -11.73 0.04 -15.91
N PHE A 132 -12.55 -0.13 -14.88
CA PHE A 132 -12.20 -0.75 -13.60
C PHE A 132 -11.63 -2.17 -13.81
N LYS A 133 -10.32 -2.37 -13.57
CA LYS A 133 -9.72 -3.71 -13.53
C LYS A 133 -9.75 -4.25 -12.10
N ILE A 134 -10.78 -5.03 -11.80
CA ILE A 134 -10.83 -5.84 -10.57
C ILE A 134 -9.87 -7.02 -10.76
N LYS A 135 -8.73 -7.02 -10.06
CA LYS A 135 -7.88 -8.22 -9.95
C LYS A 135 -8.34 -9.03 -8.74
N LEU A 136 -9.22 -10.01 -8.96
CA LEU A 136 -9.55 -11.02 -7.97
C LEU A 136 -8.42 -12.05 -7.93
N TYR A 137 -7.79 -12.21 -6.76
CA TYR A 137 -6.98 -13.39 -6.45
C TYR A 137 -7.58 -14.03 -5.22
N GLU A 138 -8.03 -15.29 -5.34
CA GLU A 138 -8.13 -16.15 -4.17
C GLU A 138 -6.93 -17.09 -4.15
N GLU A 139 -6.25 -17.18 -3.00
CA GLU A 139 -5.46 -18.36 -2.68
C GLU A 139 -6.23 -19.29 -1.77
N ASN A 140 -6.40 -20.53 -2.22
CA ASN A 140 -6.94 -21.58 -1.38
C ASN A 140 -6.17 -22.88 -1.66
N LYS A 141 -5.68 -23.48 -0.57
CA LYS A 141 -5.51 -24.93 -0.42
C LYS A 141 -6.87 -25.58 -0.08
N LYS A 142 -7.97 -25.00 -0.58
CA LYS A 142 -8.93 -25.64 -1.49
C LYS A 142 -8.72 -25.12 -2.93
N ALA A 143 -7.63 -25.61 -3.52
CA ALA A 143 -7.10 -25.38 -4.88
C ALA A 143 -7.63 -24.18 -5.70
N ILE A 144 -6.75 -23.20 -5.91
CA ILE A 144 -6.87 -22.10 -6.88
C ILE A 144 -6.87 -22.67 -8.29
N LEU A 145 -8.03 -22.68 -8.93
CA LEU A 145 -8.16 -22.96 -10.35
C LEU A 145 -8.23 -21.63 -11.10
N LYS A 146 -7.30 -21.47 -12.05
CA LYS A 146 -7.24 -20.35 -12.99
C LYS A 146 -8.49 -20.40 -13.87
N ILE A 147 -9.39 -19.42 -13.73
CA ILE A 147 -10.58 -19.29 -14.58
C ILE A 147 -10.68 -17.84 -15.07
N GLY A 148 -10.52 -17.67 -16.39
CA GLY A 148 -11.11 -16.59 -17.21
C GLY A 148 -10.65 -15.16 -16.98
N GLU A 149 -9.98 -14.57 -17.97
CA GLU A 149 -10.01 -13.12 -18.16
C GLU A 149 -11.40 -12.73 -18.67
N ASP A 150 -12.30 -12.27 -17.80
CA ASP A 150 -13.50 -11.57 -18.24
C ASP A 150 -13.35 -10.06 -18.00
N ILE A 151 -13.32 -9.33 -19.12
CA ILE A 151 -13.27 -7.88 -19.18
C ILE A 151 -14.71 -7.37 -19.08
N LEU A 152 -15.18 -7.00 -17.88
CA LEU A 152 -16.41 -6.22 -17.76
C LEU A 152 -16.11 -4.75 -18.11
N THR A 153 -16.43 -4.37 -19.34
CA THR A 153 -16.42 -2.98 -19.82
C THR A 153 -17.70 -2.29 -19.34
N LEU A 154 -17.67 -1.68 -18.14
CA LEU A 154 -18.69 -0.69 -17.79
C LEU A 154 -18.33 0.62 -18.51
N THR A 155 -18.95 0.84 -19.66
CA THR A 155 -18.90 2.15 -20.32
C THR A 155 -19.90 3.07 -19.61
N ASN A 156 -19.63 4.38 -19.57
CA ASN A 156 -20.49 5.38 -18.93
C ASN A 156 -21.91 5.52 -19.54
N ASN A 157 -22.35 4.58 -20.39
CA ASN A 157 -23.66 4.58 -21.02
C ASN A 157 -24.75 3.88 -20.20
N ASP A 158 -24.39 3.19 -19.11
CA ASP A 158 -25.35 2.35 -18.35
C ASP A 158 -26.04 3.07 -17.17
N TYR A 159 -25.93 4.40 -17.08
CA TYR A 159 -26.59 5.22 -16.04
C TYR A 159 -27.85 5.96 -16.52
N ASN A 160 -28.39 5.63 -17.70
CA ASN A 160 -29.73 6.06 -18.09
C ASN A 160 -30.63 4.84 -18.27
N LEU A 161 -31.23 4.37 -17.19
CA LEU A 161 -32.53 3.69 -17.13
C LEU A 161 -33.09 3.78 -15.70
#